data_AF-A0A938D060-F1
#
_entry.id   AF-A0A938D060-F1
#
_cell.length_a   1.000
_cell.length_b   1.000
_cell.length_c   1.000
_cell.angle_alpha   90.00
_cell.angle_beta   90.00
_cell.angle_gamma   90.00
#
_symmetry.space_group_name_H-M   'P 1'
#
loop_
_entity.id
_entity.type
_entity.pdbx_description
1 polymer ?
#
loop_
_entity_poly.entity_id
_entity_poly.type
_entity_poly.pdbx_seq_one_letter_code
_entity_poly.pdbx_strand_id
1 'polypeptide(L)'
;MSPIAEKLLDLDEPQAAVVLPGDPGASVLLVCCHAANGVPRRLGDLGVPVADRARHIAWDIGAAALTRALSARLGLPAVLSGYTRLAADCNRAPDQPGVMPEESDGTPVPGNRGLDEPARLRRLAALHAPYHAA
;
A
#
# COMPACT_ATOMS: atom_id res chain seq x y z
N MET A 1 28.06 -15.53 -6.54
CA MET A 1 26.65 -15.83 -6.88
C MET A 1 25.80 -14.77 -6.22
N SER A 2 25.27 -13.83 -7.00
CA SER A 2 24.44 -12.74 -6.47
C SER A 2 23.18 -13.35 -5.86
N PRO A 3 22.81 -13.06 -4.60
CA PRO A 3 21.52 -13.49 -4.11
C PRO A 3 20.48 -12.79 -4.97
N ILE A 4 19.61 -13.57 -5.60
CA ILE A 4 18.38 -13.04 -6.20
C ILE A 4 17.76 -12.17 -5.11
N ALA A 5 17.66 -10.86 -5.35
CA ALA A 5 17.15 -9.91 -4.37
C ALA A 5 15.83 -10.48 -3.81
N GLU A 6 15.84 -10.80 -2.51
CA GLU A 6 14.72 -11.51 -1.90
C GLU A 6 13.45 -10.67 -2.07
N LYS A 7 12.47 -11.22 -2.78
CA LYS A 7 11.21 -10.52 -3.07
C LYS A 7 10.50 -10.19 -1.76
N LEU A 8 9.92 -8.99 -1.69
CA LEU A 8 9.21 -8.55 -0.49
C LEU A 8 7.89 -9.30 -0.27
N LEU A 9 7.20 -9.64 -1.36
CA LEU A 9 5.93 -10.36 -1.34
C LEU A 9 6.13 -11.82 -1.72
N ASP A 10 5.58 -12.72 -0.92
CA ASP A 10 5.46 -14.13 -1.28
C ASP A 10 4.30 -14.32 -2.30
N LEU A 11 4.30 -15.44 -3.02
CA LEU A 11 3.35 -15.69 -4.12
C LEU A 11 1.89 -15.82 -3.65
N ASP A 12 1.68 -16.17 -2.39
CA ASP A 12 0.37 -16.36 -1.77
C ASP A 12 -0.16 -15.09 -1.08
N GLU A 13 0.64 -14.02 -1.05
CA GLU A 13 0.22 -12.75 -0.47
C GLU A 13 -0.68 -11.94 -1.43
N PRO A 14 -1.48 -10.99 -0.92
CA PRO A 14 -2.28 -10.10 -1.76
C PRO A 14 -1.46 -9.38 -2.83
N GLN A 15 -2.08 -9.08 -3.97
CA GLN A 15 -1.46 -8.24 -4.99
C GLN A 15 -1.29 -6.81 -4.47
N ALA A 16 -0.18 -6.15 -4.83
CA ALA A 16 0.06 -4.75 -4.44
C ALA A 16 -0.98 -3.77 -5.00
N ALA A 17 -1.58 -4.10 -6.14
CA ALA A 17 -2.69 -3.38 -6.75
C ALA A 17 -3.86 -4.34 -7.00
N VAL A 18 -5.06 -3.95 -6.56
CA VAL A 18 -6.31 -4.63 -6.89
C VAL A 18 -7.04 -3.80 -7.92
N VAL A 19 -7.11 -4.31 -9.16
CA VAL A 19 -7.83 -3.68 -10.27
C VAL A 19 -9.24 -4.24 -10.33
N LEU A 20 -10.23 -3.35 -10.31
CA LEU A 20 -11.63 -3.68 -10.53
C LEU A 20 -12.01 -3.36 -11.97
N PRO A 21 -12.76 -4.25 -12.65
CA PRO A 21 -13.22 -4.00 -14.00
C PRO A 21 -14.26 -2.86 -14.00
N GLY A 22 -14.41 -2.22 -15.15
CA GLY A 22 -15.44 -1.23 -15.44
C GLY A 22 -15.51 -0.97 -16.94
N ASP A 23 -16.31 -0.01 -17.36
CA ASP A 23 -16.39 0.41 -18.76
C ASP A 23 -15.02 0.95 -19.23
N PRO A 24 -14.34 0.30 -20.20
CA PRO A 24 -13.07 0.76 -20.72
C PRO A 24 -13.18 2.08 -21.50
N GLY A 25 -14.40 2.51 -21.87
CA GLY A 25 -14.68 3.80 -22.48
C GLY A 25 -14.92 4.94 -21.48
N ALA A 26 -14.95 4.66 -20.17
CA ALA A 26 -15.16 5.69 -19.17
C ALA A 26 -13.96 6.65 -19.10
N SER A 27 -14.23 7.95 -18.99
CA SER A 27 -13.21 8.99 -18.77
C SER A 27 -12.82 9.16 -17.30
N VAL A 28 -13.32 8.31 -16.42
CA VAL A 28 -13.14 8.38 -14.96
C VAL A 28 -12.59 7.06 -14.44
N LEU A 29 -11.51 7.14 -13.67
CA LEU A 29 -10.94 6.05 -12.91
C LEU A 29 -11.05 6.36 -11.42
N LEU A 30 -11.52 5.39 -10.62
CA LEU A 30 -11.52 5.51 -9.16
C LEU A 30 -10.19 4.99 -8.60
N VAL A 31 -9.58 5.73 -7.68
CA VAL A 31 -8.34 5.32 -7.02
C VAL A 31 -8.51 5.31 -5.50
N CYS A 32 -7.95 4.29 -4.84
CA CYS A 32 -7.94 4.18 -3.38
C CYS A 32 -6.56 3.69 -2.91
N CYS A 33 -5.67 4.66 -2.65
CA CYS A 33 -4.28 4.41 -2.27
C CYS A 33 -4.09 3.93 -0.82
N HIS A 34 -5.10 4.09 0.04
CA HIS A 34 -5.09 3.66 1.44
C HIS A 34 -6.20 2.61 1.72
N ALA A 35 -6.36 1.67 0.79
CA ALA A 35 -7.48 0.73 0.79
C ALA A 35 -7.33 -0.45 1.76
N ALA A 36 -6.12 -0.81 2.15
CA ALA A 36 -5.84 -2.03 2.89
C ALA A 36 -4.94 -1.80 4.10
N ASN A 37 -5.11 -2.64 5.12
CA ASN A 37 -4.34 -2.62 6.36
C ASN A 37 -3.25 -3.71 6.42
N GLY A 38 -3.14 -4.54 5.39
CA GLY A 38 -2.19 -5.65 5.38
C GLY A 38 -0.75 -5.14 5.40
N VAL A 39 0.09 -5.72 6.25
CA VAL A 39 1.55 -5.54 6.21
C VAL A 39 2.12 -6.74 5.45
N PRO A 40 3.05 -6.55 4.48
CA PRO A 40 3.78 -7.67 3.89
C PRO A 40 4.38 -8.56 4.98
N ARG A 41 4.22 -9.87 4.87
CA ARG A 41 4.64 -10.87 5.88
C ARG A 41 6.10 -10.69 6.29
N ARG A 42 6.97 -10.38 5.34
CA ARG A 42 8.42 -10.16 5.55
C ARG A 42 8.74 -8.89 6.35
N LEU A 43 7.82 -7.95 6.48
CA LEU A 43 7.96 -6.77 7.33
C LEU A 43 7.40 -6.97 8.75
N GLY A 44 6.83 -8.16 9.03
CA GLY A 44 6.22 -8.47 10.30
C GLY A 44 5.05 -7.53 10.60
N ASP A 45 5.12 -6.79 11.70
CA ASP A 45 4.13 -5.81 12.10
C ASP A 45 4.65 -4.36 12.07
N LEU A 46 5.82 -4.13 11.46
CA LEU A 46 6.55 -2.85 11.50
C LEU A 46 6.86 -2.35 12.92
N GLY A 47 6.75 -3.20 13.95
CA GLY A 47 6.82 -2.81 15.35
C GLY A 47 5.65 -1.93 15.81
N VAL A 48 4.55 -1.87 15.06
CA VAL A 48 3.37 -1.05 15.39
C VAL A 48 2.34 -1.94 16.10
N PRO A 49 1.84 -1.61 17.29
CA PRO A 49 0.85 -2.42 18.01
C PRO A 49 -0.44 -2.65 17.23
N VAL A 50 -1.12 -3.78 17.48
CA VAL A 50 -2.39 -4.14 16.81
C VAL A 50 -3.44 -3.03 16.93
N ALA A 51 -3.57 -2.42 18.10
CA ALA A 51 -4.52 -1.34 18.35
C ALA A 51 -4.24 -0.13 17.43
N ASP A 52 -2.98 0.17 17.17
CA ASP A 52 -2.57 1.27 16.31
C ASP A 52 -2.71 0.95 14.83
N ARG A 53 -2.39 -0.29 14.42
CA ARG A 53 -2.67 -0.76 13.06
C ARG A 53 -4.17 -0.77 12.76
N ALA A 54 -5.04 -0.87 13.76
CA ALA A 54 -6.48 -0.76 13.56
C ALA A 54 -6.98 0.69 13.33
N ARG A 55 -6.14 1.71 13.57
CA ARG A 55 -6.50 3.12 13.40
C ARG A 55 -6.24 3.62 11.98
N HIS A 56 -6.71 4.84 11.73
CA HIS A 56 -6.58 5.56 10.46
C HIS A 56 -5.12 5.78 9.99
N ILE A 57 -4.13 5.63 10.89
CA ILE A 57 -2.72 5.76 10.53
C ILE A 57 -2.25 4.68 9.53
N ALA A 58 -2.90 3.51 9.53
CA ALA A 58 -2.50 2.39 8.69
C ALA A 58 -3.23 2.35 7.34
N TRP A 59 -4.41 2.95 7.24
CA TRP A 59 -5.32 2.86 6.10
C TRP A 59 -6.55 3.76 6.32
N ASP A 60 -7.30 4.02 5.25
CA ASP A 60 -8.53 4.81 5.31
C ASP A 60 -9.72 3.87 5.55
N ILE A 61 -10.20 3.87 6.80
CA ILE A 61 -11.26 2.96 7.26
C ILE A 61 -12.54 3.16 6.42
N GLY A 62 -12.95 2.10 5.73
CA GLY A 62 -14.16 2.10 4.88
C GLY A 62 -13.95 2.62 3.45
N ALA A 63 -12.80 3.23 3.12
CA ALA A 63 -12.54 3.77 1.79
C ALA A 63 -12.61 2.70 0.70
N ALA A 64 -12.01 1.52 0.93
CA ALA A 64 -12.07 0.42 -0.03
C ALA A 64 -13.51 -0.08 -0.28
N ALA A 65 -14.34 -0.16 0.76
CA ALA A 65 -15.73 -0.57 0.64
C ALA A 65 -16.53 0.46 -0.17
N LEU A 66 -16.31 1.75 0.11
CA LEU A 66 -16.92 2.84 -0.64
C LEU A 66 -16.50 2.83 -2.12
N THR A 67 -15.19 2.72 -2.41
CA THR A 67 -14.68 2.67 -3.78
C THR A 67 -15.25 1.49 -4.57
N ARG A 68 -15.34 0.30 -3.95
CA ARG A 68 -15.96 -0.89 -4.57
C ARG A 68 -17.43 -0.66 -4.87
N ALA A 69 -18.18 -0.07 -3.93
CA ALA A 69 -19.60 0.23 -4.12
C ALA A 69 -19.83 1.27 -5.24
N LEU A 70 -18.99 2.31 -5.30
CA LEU A 70 -19.05 3.32 -6.36
C LEU A 70 -18.69 2.72 -7.73
N SER A 71 -17.61 1.95 -7.81
CA SER A 71 -17.21 1.23 -9.03
C SER A 71 -18.35 0.37 -9.56
N ALA A 72 -18.96 -0.45 -8.72
CA ALA A 72 -20.08 -1.30 -9.11
C ALA A 72 -21.34 -0.49 -9.51
N ARG A 73 -21.66 0.59 -8.77
CA ARG A 73 -22.87 1.39 -9.03
C ARG A 73 -22.76 2.25 -10.29
N LEU A 74 -21.56 2.72 -10.61
CA LEU A 74 -21.31 3.63 -11.72
C LEU A 74 -20.73 2.91 -12.96
N GLY A 75 -20.39 1.62 -12.83
CA GLY A 75 -19.72 0.87 -13.89
C GLY A 75 -18.30 1.37 -14.18
N LEU A 76 -17.63 2.00 -13.19
CA LEU A 76 -16.31 2.62 -13.38
C LEU A 76 -15.19 1.67 -12.98
N PRO A 77 -14.05 1.65 -13.71
CA PRO A 77 -12.87 0.93 -13.28
C PRO A 77 -12.30 1.53 -11.98
N ALA A 78 -11.60 0.71 -11.20
CA ALA A 78 -10.95 1.18 -9.98
C ALA A 78 -9.62 0.49 -9.70
N VAL A 79 -8.69 1.21 -9.07
CA VAL A 79 -7.42 0.68 -8.56
C VAL A 79 -7.33 0.92 -7.06
N LEU A 80 -7.08 -0.14 -6.30
CA LEU A 80 -6.96 -0.10 -4.84
C LEU A 80 -5.60 -0.65 -4.41
N SER A 81 -4.97 -0.03 -3.41
CA SER A 81 -3.74 -0.56 -2.83
C SER A 81 -4.00 -1.85 -2.04
N GLY A 82 -3.05 -2.78 -2.11
CA GLY A 82 -3.13 -4.07 -1.42
C GLY A 82 -2.60 -4.08 0.02
N TYR A 83 -1.86 -3.04 0.41
CA TYR A 83 -1.11 -3.00 1.66
C TYR A 83 -1.25 -1.65 2.39
N THR A 84 -0.91 -1.66 3.68
CA THR A 84 -0.92 -0.48 4.54
C THR A 84 -0.03 0.64 4.01
N ARG A 85 -0.49 1.88 4.17
CA ARG A 85 0.29 3.08 3.87
C ARG A 85 1.56 3.20 4.71
N LEU A 86 1.66 2.49 5.85
CA LEU A 86 2.85 2.49 6.69
C LEU A 86 4.02 1.71 6.05
N ALA A 87 3.72 0.76 5.15
CA ALA A 87 4.74 -0.01 4.44
C ALA A 87 5.27 0.77 3.23
N ALA A 88 4.37 1.37 2.44
CA ALA A 88 4.66 2.34 1.39
C ALA A 88 3.40 3.18 1.08
N ASP A 89 3.44 4.49 1.32
CA ASP A 89 2.33 5.39 1.01
C ASP A 89 2.27 5.69 -0.50
N CYS A 90 1.32 5.08 -1.20
CA CYS A 90 1.11 5.25 -2.64
C CYS A 90 0.56 6.63 -3.03
N ASN A 91 0.31 7.52 -2.06
CA ASN A 91 -0.07 8.93 -2.29
C ASN A 91 1.09 9.91 -1.99
N ARG A 92 2.33 9.39 -2.01
CA ARG A 92 3.56 10.15 -1.85
C ARG A 92 4.51 9.85 -3.02
N ALA A 93 5.32 10.84 -3.38
CA ALA A 93 6.39 10.61 -4.34
C ALA A 93 7.45 9.66 -3.72
N PRO A 94 8.10 8.79 -4.51
CA PRO A 94 9.02 7.77 -3.99
C PRO A 94 10.20 8.30 -3.16
N ASP A 95 10.64 9.53 -3.45
CA ASP A 95 11.75 10.22 -2.80
C ASP A 95 11.33 11.00 -1.54
N GLN A 96 10.02 11.14 -1.28
CA GLN A 96 9.56 11.85 -0.10
C GLN A 96 9.77 11.02 1.17
N PRO A 97 10.23 11.63 2.28
CA PRO A 97 10.37 10.93 3.56
C PRO A 97 9.08 10.22 4.01
N GLY A 98 7.93 10.85 3.73
CA GLY A 98 6.61 10.34 4.08
C GLY A 98 6.14 9.10 3.32
N VAL A 99 6.87 8.60 2.32
CA VAL A 99 6.53 7.34 1.65
C VAL A 99 6.65 6.15 2.60
N MET A 100 7.55 6.22 3.59
CA MET A 100 7.80 5.20 4.62
C MET A 100 8.00 5.94 5.95
N PRO A 101 6.91 6.43 6.59
CA PRO A 101 7.02 7.33 7.72
C PRO A 101 7.57 6.61 8.96
N GLU A 102 8.52 7.21 9.67
CA GLU A 102 9.02 6.68 10.95
C GLU A 102 8.03 6.92 12.12
N GLU A 103 7.05 7.80 11.92
CA GLU A 103 5.98 8.12 12.85
C GLU A 103 4.71 8.53 12.10
N SER A 104 3.54 8.16 12.61
CA SER A 104 2.24 8.60 12.10
C SER A 104 1.32 8.96 13.27
N ASP A 105 0.84 10.21 13.32
CA ASP A 105 -0.06 10.71 14.38
C ASP A 105 0.43 10.36 15.80
N GLY A 106 1.70 10.71 16.09
CA GLY A 106 2.35 10.42 17.37
C GLY A 106 2.69 8.95 17.62
N THR A 107 2.46 8.08 16.64
CA THR A 107 2.70 6.63 16.76
C THR A 107 3.98 6.25 16.03
N PRO A 108 5.01 5.79 16.76
CA PRO A 108 6.21 5.28 16.14
C PRO A 108 5.93 4.12 15.18
N VAL A 109 6.69 4.07 14.09
CA VAL A 109 6.77 2.93 13.17
C VAL A 109 8.20 2.40 13.19
N PRO A 110 8.59 1.59 14.20
CA PRO A 110 9.97 1.13 14.38
C PRO A 110 10.57 0.46 13.14
N GLY A 111 9.76 -0.30 12.39
CA GLY A 111 10.17 -0.97 11.15
C GLY A 111 10.52 -0.02 9.99
N ASN A 112 10.32 1.29 10.15
CA ASN A 112 10.70 2.31 9.18
C ASN A 112 11.91 3.14 9.61
N ARG A 113 12.38 3.01 10.87
CA ARG A 113 13.49 3.81 11.39
C ARG A 113 14.82 3.42 10.75
N GLY A 114 15.52 4.39 10.19
CA GLY A 114 16.86 4.17 9.63
C GLY A 114 16.88 3.17 8.47
N LEU A 115 15.80 3.10 7.67
CA LEU A 115 15.76 2.26 6.48
C LEU A 115 16.89 2.64 5.52
N ASP A 116 17.67 1.64 5.13
CA ASP A 116 18.66 1.80 4.08
C ASP A 116 18.01 1.89 2.70
N GLU A 117 18.77 2.42 1.74
CA GLU A 117 18.29 2.61 0.37
C GLU A 117 17.83 1.28 -0.28
N PRO A 118 18.56 0.15 -0.15
CA PRO A 118 18.08 -1.14 -0.66
C PRO A 118 16.72 -1.59 -0.08
N ALA A 119 16.45 -1.38 1.20
CA ALA A 119 15.15 -1.69 1.80
C ALA A 119 14.05 -0.77 1.28
N ARG A 120 14.34 0.54 1.13
CA ARG A 120 13.41 1.50 0.51
C ARG A 120 13.06 1.09 -0.93
N LEU A 121 14.06 0.82 -1.76
CA LEU A 121 13.86 0.41 -3.15
C LEU A 121 13.06 -0.90 -3.26
N ARG A 122 13.31 -1.89 -2.38
CA ARG A 122 12.53 -3.14 -2.36
C ARG A 122 11.04 -2.90 -2.09
N ARG A 123 10.70 -2.03 -1.14
CA ARG A 123 9.29 -1.68 -0.85
C ARG A 123 8.66 -0.90 -1.98
N LEU A 124 9.36 0.07 -2.55
CA LEU A 124 8.88 0.83 -3.71
C LEU A 124 8.60 -0.09 -4.90
N ALA A 125 9.55 -0.97 -5.24
CA ALA A 125 9.42 -1.90 -6.35
C ALA A 125 8.29 -2.93 -6.15
N ALA A 126 8.03 -3.35 -4.92
CA ALA A 126 7.02 -4.37 -4.63
C ALA A 126 5.61 -3.81 -4.39
N LEU A 127 5.48 -2.57 -3.87
CA LEU A 127 4.20 -2.02 -3.41
C LEU A 127 3.77 -0.78 -4.22
N HIS A 128 4.67 0.20 -4.34
CA HIS A 128 4.38 1.51 -4.92
C HIS A 128 4.33 1.44 -6.45
N ALA A 129 5.39 0.94 -7.09
CA ALA A 129 5.49 0.87 -8.54
C ALA A 129 4.37 0.01 -9.18
N PRO A 130 4.01 -1.17 -8.65
CA PRO A 130 2.90 -1.94 -9.21
C PRO A 130 1.54 -1.26 -9.05
N TYR A 131 1.31 -0.51 -7.98
CA TYR A 131 0.09 0.29 -7.81
C TYR A 131 -0.01 1.41 -8.85
N HIS A 132 1.08 2.12 -9.13
CA HIS A 132 1.09 3.20 -10.12
C HIS A 132 1.12 2.73 -11.58
N ALA A 133 1.53 1.48 -11.84
CA ALA A 133 1.54 0.89 -13.17
C ALA A 133 0.19 0.26 -13.57
N ALA A 134 -0.71 0.05 -12.61
CA ALA A 134 -2.03 -0.55 -12.79
C ALA A 134 -3.06 0.47 -13.31
#